data_AF-A0A1V3BW96-F1
#
_entry.id   AF-A0A1V3BW96-F1
#
_cell.length_a   1.000
_cell.length_b   1.000
_cell.length_c   1.000
_cell.angle_alpha   90.00
_cell.angle_beta   90.00
_cell.angle_gamma   90.00
#
_symmetry.space_group_name_H-M   'P 1'
#
loop_
_entity.id
_entity.type
_entity.pdbx_description
1 polymer ?
#
loop_
_entity_poly.entity_id
_entity_poly.type
_entity_poly.pdbx_seq_one_letter_code
_entity_poly.pdbx_strand_id
1 'polypeptide(L)'
;MTHPIPASRPSSDPLYRPLPPLPRRRPLVGPFCPVCEHPSCRQRRAARLPRLGGQRSEFAREHARAAALQRYNPHLIVWFGEQTLSYWVASPAGLTEAREPGDLLLLLDPAPTYA
;
A
#
# COMPACT_ATOMS: atom_id res chain seq x y z
N MET A 1 26.81 23.47 4.12
CA MET A 1 26.99 22.05 4.48
C MET A 1 28.47 21.72 4.31
N THR A 2 29.23 21.65 5.40
CA THR A 2 30.70 21.69 5.35
C THR A 2 31.37 20.31 5.42
N HIS A 3 30.59 19.23 5.47
CA HIS A 3 31.11 17.86 5.49
C HIS A 3 30.25 16.95 4.60
N PRO A 4 30.71 16.60 3.38
CA PRO A 4 30.03 15.59 2.56
C PRO A 4 30.17 14.21 3.21
N ILE A 5 29.14 13.38 3.06
CA ILE A 5 29.17 11.99 3.50
C ILE A 5 30.26 11.25 2.68
N PRO A 6 31.22 10.56 3.32
CA PRO A 6 32.25 9.82 2.60
C PRO A 6 31.66 8.76 1.67
N ALA A 7 32.22 8.64 0.47
CA ALA A 7 31.82 7.60 -0.48
C ALA A 7 32.07 6.20 0.10
N SER A 8 31.24 5.23 -0.30
CA SER A 8 31.42 3.83 0.05
C SER A 8 32.76 3.30 -0.46
N ARG A 9 33.49 2.54 0.37
CA ARG A 9 34.76 1.91 -0.03
C ARG A 9 34.53 0.92 -1.19
N PRO A 10 35.43 0.91 -2.19
CA PRO A 10 35.39 -0.08 -3.26
C PRO A 10 35.69 -1.48 -2.73
N SER A 11 35.20 -2.51 -3.41
CA SER A 11 35.40 -3.92 -3.02
C SER A 11 36.87 -4.37 -3.09
N SER A 12 37.73 -3.60 -3.76
CA SER A 12 39.17 -3.81 -3.84
C SER A 12 39.95 -3.32 -2.61
N ASP A 13 39.31 -2.58 -1.71
CA ASP A 13 39.95 -2.07 -0.48
C ASP A 13 40.18 -3.24 0.51
N PRO A 14 41.41 -3.44 1.04
CA PRO A 14 41.70 -4.49 2.02
C PRO A 14 40.90 -4.36 3.33
N LEU A 15 40.33 -3.20 3.62
CA LEU A 15 39.42 -2.95 4.74
C LEU A 15 37.93 -3.03 4.34
N TYR A 16 37.61 -3.47 3.12
CA TYR A 16 36.25 -3.74 2.69
C TYR A 16 35.70 -4.95 3.44
N ARG A 17 34.70 -4.73 4.30
CA ARG A 17 33.89 -5.80 4.87
C ARG A 17 32.63 -5.96 4.03
N PRO A 18 32.38 -7.12 3.40
CA PRO A 18 31.08 -7.37 2.79
C PRO A 18 30.01 -7.29 3.87
N LEU A 19 28.93 -6.55 3.60
CA LEU A 19 27.78 -6.55 4.50
C LEU A 19 27.27 -7.99 4.61
N PRO A 20 26.93 -8.48 5.81
CA PRO A 20 26.28 -9.76 5.92
C PRO A 20 25.02 -9.72 5.06
N PRO A 21 24.70 -10.79 4.31
CA PRO A 21 23.47 -10.83 3.54
C PRO A 21 22.32 -10.49 4.49
N LEU A 22 21.50 -9.50 4.11
CA LEU A 22 20.30 -9.18 4.88
C LEU A 22 19.58 -10.51 5.12
N PRO A 23 19.18 -10.81 6.38
CA PRO A 23 18.52 -12.07 6.67
C PRO A 23 17.34 -12.16 5.69
N ARG A 24 17.34 -13.22 4.85
CA ARG A 24 16.22 -13.50 3.96
C ARG A 24 14.98 -13.38 4.82
N ARG A 25 14.13 -12.39 4.53
CA ARG A 25 12.88 -12.18 5.27
C ARG A 25 12.03 -13.42 5.04
N ARG A 26 12.22 -14.44 5.86
CA ARG A 26 11.30 -15.57 5.95
C ARG A 26 9.94 -14.95 6.24
N PRO A 27 8.84 -15.46 5.67
CA PRO A 27 7.51 -15.04 6.10
C PRO A 27 7.51 -15.15 7.63
N LEU A 28 7.13 -14.09 8.34
CA LEU A 28 7.17 -14.07 9.81
C LEU A 28 6.35 -15.27 10.32
N VAL A 29 6.92 -16.43 10.62
CA VAL A 29 6.13 -17.57 11.11
C VAL A 29 6.00 -17.35 12.62
N GLY A 30 4.86 -16.78 13.02
CA GLY A 30 4.61 -16.38 14.40
C GLY A 30 3.18 -15.88 14.56
N PRO A 31 2.66 -15.81 15.80
CA PRO A 31 1.32 -15.32 16.08
C PRO A 31 1.14 -13.92 15.49
N PHE A 32 0.11 -13.72 14.66
CA PHE A 32 -0.31 -12.38 14.29
C PHE A 32 -0.98 -11.74 15.51
N CYS A 33 -0.79 -10.44 15.72
CA CYS A 33 -1.51 -9.78 16.80
C CYS A 33 -3.00 -9.75 16.45
N PRO A 34 -3.91 -10.05 17.39
CA PRO A 34 -5.34 -10.01 17.12
C PRO A 34 -5.87 -8.58 16.88
N VAL A 35 -5.15 -7.56 17.38
CA VAL A 35 -5.66 -6.18 17.46
C VAL A 35 -4.85 -5.13 16.69
N CYS A 36 -3.60 -5.40 16.31
CA CYS A 36 -2.77 -4.34 15.72
C CYS A 36 -3.18 -4.02 14.28
N GLU A 37 -2.95 -2.77 13.85
CA GLU A 37 -3.29 -2.30 12.50
C GLU A 37 -2.18 -2.51 11.46
N HIS A 38 -1.08 -3.19 11.83
CA HIS A 38 0.02 -3.43 10.89
C HIS A 38 -0.47 -4.19 9.64
N PRO A 39 -0.10 -3.75 8.41
CA PRO A 39 -0.55 -4.37 7.17
C PRO A 39 -0.38 -5.89 7.11
N SER A 40 0.78 -6.39 7.56
CA SER A 40 1.11 -7.81 7.58
C SER A 40 0.24 -8.64 8.54
N CYS A 41 -0.14 -8.06 9.69
CA CYS A 41 -1.01 -8.74 10.66
C CYS A 41 -2.45 -8.75 10.17
N ARG A 42 -2.93 -7.63 9.62
CA ARG A 42 -4.26 -7.54 9.01
C ARG A 42 -4.43 -8.52 7.87
N GLN A 43 -3.47 -8.61 6.94
CA GLN A 43 -3.50 -9.60 5.86
C GLN A 43 -3.63 -11.04 6.35
N ARG A 44 -2.95 -11.39 7.43
CA ARG A 44 -3.00 -12.75 8.01
C ARG A 44 -4.33 -13.04 8.70
N ARG A 45 -4.89 -12.06 9.41
CA ARG A 45 -6.24 -12.17 9.97
C ARG A 45 -7.26 -12.34 8.85
N ALA A 46 -7.21 -11.44 7.87
CA ALA A 46 -8.04 -11.47 6.67
C ALA A 46 -7.97 -12.81 5.94
N ALA A 47 -6.80 -13.42 5.80
CA ALA A 47 -6.63 -14.70 5.09
C ALA A 47 -7.49 -15.83 5.65
N ARG A 48 -7.86 -15.78 6.94
CA ARG A 48 -8.70 -16.78 7.61
C ARG A 48 -10.19 -16.45 7.59
N LEU A 49 -10.57 -15.26 7.11
CA LEU A 49 -11.94 -14.80 7.08
C LEU A 49 -12.60 -15.12 5.74
N PRO A 50 -13.90 -15.47 5.76
CA PRO A 50 -14.66 -15.64 4.53
C PRO A 50 -14.79 -14.30 3.79
N ARG A 51 -14.93 -14.36 2.47
CA ARG A 51 -15.35 -13.21 1.67
C ARG A 51 -16.87 -13.16 1.64
N LEU A 52 -17.46 -12.10 2.17
CA LEU A 52 -18.89 -11.85 2.14
C LEU A 52 -19.14 -10.66 1.22
N GLY A 53 -19.93 -10.83 0.16
CA GLY A 53 -20.12 -9.79 -0.85
C GLY A 53 -18.84 -9.35 -1.55
N GLY A 54 -17.84 -10.24 -1.64
CA GLY A 54 -16.54 -9.96 -2.27
C GLY A 54 -15.49 -9.31 -1.36
N GLN A 55 -15.86 -8.91 -0.13
CA GLN A 55 -14.95 -8.27 0.83
C GLN A 55 -14.73 -9.13 2.09
N ARG A 56 -13.59 -8.92 2.75
CA ARG A 56 -13.30 -9.48 4.08
C ARG A 56 -13.61 -8.45 5.16
N SER A 57 -14.19 -8.90 6.27
CA SER A 57 -14.59 -8.00 7.37
C SER A 57 -13.42 -7.22 7.97
N GLU A 58 -12.20 -7.77 7.90
CA GLU A 58 -10.97 -7.07 8.29
C GLU A 58 -10.82 -5.72 7.57
N PHE A 59 -11.24 -5.60 6.31
CA PHE A 59 -11.08 -4.41 5.47
C PHE A 59 -12.38 -3.63 5.20
N ALA A 60 -13.41 -3.87 6.01
CA ALA A 60 -14.72 -3.26 5.82
C ALA A 60 -14.69 -1.71 5.89
N ARG A 61 -13.79 -1.15 6.71
CA ARG A 61 -13.64 0.30 6.85
C ARG A 61 -13.14 0.94 5.56
N GLU A 62 -12.19 0.30 4.89
CA GLU A 62 -11.62 0.78 3.64
C GLU A 62 -12.63 0.71 2.50
N HIS A 63 -13.40 -0.38 2.41
CA HIS A 63 -14.50 -0.50 1.45
C HIS A 63 -15.59 0.55 1.69
N ALA A 64 -15.98 0.78 2.94
CA ALA A 64 -16.94 1.83 3.29
C ALA A 64 -16.42 3.23 2.92
N ARG A 65 -15.12 3.49 3.12
CA ARG A 65 -14.48 4.74 2.70
C ARG A 65 -14.49 4.87 1.18
N ALA A 66 -14.11 3.83 0.43
CA ALA A 66 -14.15 3.85 -1.04
C ALA A 66 -15.55 4.16 -1.56
N ALA A 67 -16.59 3.52 -1.00
CA ALA A 67 -17.98 3.78 -1.35
C ALA A 67 -18.43 5.21 -1.02
N ALA A 68 -17.98 5.76 0.12
CA ALA A 68 -18.24 7.16 0.46
C ALA A 68 -17.58 8.11 -0.54
N LEU A 69 -16.33 7.85 -0.95
CA LEU A 69 -15.62 8.67 -1.93
C LEU A 69 -16.23 8.58 -3.32
N GLN A 70 -16.65 7.38 -3.75
CA GLN A 70 -17.40 7.14 -4.98
C GLN A 70 -18.69 7.99 -5.02
N ARG A 71 -19.41 8.08 -3.90
CA ARG A 71 -20.65 8.86 -3.81
C ARG A 71 -20.45 10.34 -4.09
N TYR A 72 -19.30 10.90 -3.70
CA TYR A 72 -18.97 12.31 -3.98
C TYR A 72 -18.33 12.50 -5.37
N ASN A 73 -17.86 11.43 -6.02
CA ASN A 73 -17.16 11.48 -7.30
C ASN A 73 -17.77 10.47 -8.30
N PRO A 74 -18.99 10.74 -8.81
CA PRO A 74 -19.73 9.77 -9.63
C PRO A 74 -19.08 9.49 -11.00
N HIS A 75 -18.13 10.32 -11.42
CA HIS A 75 -17.40 10.18 -12.68
C HIS A 75 -16.16 9.26 -12.57
N LEU A 76 -15.86 8.78 -11.36
CA LEU A 76 -14.76 7.86 -11.07
C LEU A 76 -15.34 6.50 -10.66
N ILE A 77 -14.52 5.45 -10.74
CA ILE A 77 -14.78 4.17 -10.08
C ILE A 77 -13.68 3.97 -9.03
N VAL A 78 -14.05 3.98 -7.76
CA VAL A 78 -13.16 3.92 -6.60
C VAL A 78 -13.43 2.65 -5.81
N TRP A 79 -12.37 1.87 -5.55
CA TRP A 79 -12.47 0.66 -4.72
C TRP A 79 -11.19 0.41 -3.94
N PHE A 80 -11.26 -0.45 -2.91
CA PHE A 80 -10.09 -0.89 -2.16
C PHE A 80 -9.65 -2.29 -2.60
N GLY A 81 -8.39 -2.42 -3.00
CA GLY A 81 -7.77 -3.68 -3.40
C GLY A 81 -7.17 -4.41 -2.20
N GLU A 82 -7.85 -5.43 -1.67
CA GLU A 82 -7.36 -6.18 -0.49
C GLU A 82 -6.02 -6.90 -0.72
N GLN A 83 -5.72 -7.28 -1.97
CA GLN A 83 -4.47 -7.96 -2.31
C GLN A 83 -3.28 -6.98 -2.31
N THR A 84 -3.51 -5.76 -2.78
CA THR A 84 -2.48 -4.71 -2.89
C THR A 84 -2.44 -3.80 -1.65
N LEU A 85 -3.48 -3.85 -0.81
CA LEU A 85 -3.72 -2.95 0.32
C LEU A 85 -3.71 -1.47 -0.09
N SER A 86 -4.26 -1.18 -1.26
CA SER A 86 -4.27 0.15 -1.86
C SER A 86 -5.65 0.49 -2.40
N TYR A 87 -5.93 1.78 -2.55
CA TYR A 87 -7.11 2.22 -3.28
C TYR A 87 -6.81 2.23 -4.77
N TRP A 88 -7.83 1.96 -5.56
CA TRP A 88 -7.77 2.01 -7.00
C TRP A 88 -8.85 2.97 -7.49
N VAL A 89 -8.46 3.80 -8.46
CA VAL A 89 -9.34 4.77 -9.10
C VAL A 89 -9.27 4.53 -10.60
N ALA A 90 -10.39 4.14 -11.20
CA ALA A 90 -10.55 4.20 -12.64
C ALA A 90 -11.20 5.53 -13.00
N SER A 91 -10.54 6.25 -13.90
CA SER A 91 -11.01 7.49 -14.49
C SER A 91 -11.02 7.35 -16.01
N PRO A 92 -11.60 8.30 -16.74
CA PRO A 92 -11.48 8.36 -18.19
C PRO A 92 -10.03 8.43 -18.71
N ALA A 93 -9.08 8.91 -17.90
CA ALA A 93 -7.65 8.94 -18.23
C ALA A 93 -6.96 7.58 -18.04
N GLY A 94 -7.60 6.64 -17.35
CA GLY A 94 -7.08 5.30 -17.09
C GLY A 94 -7.22 4.86 -15.64
N LEU A 95 -6.50 3.79 -15.31
CA LEU A 95 -6.52 3.15 -14.00
C LEU A 95 -5.29 3.55 -13.19
N THR A 96 -5.49 4.02 -11.95
CA THR A 96 -4.40 4.45 -11.07
C THR A 96 -4.50 3.79 -9.69
N GLU A 97 -3.36 3.32 -9.18
CA GLU A 97 -3.20 2.81 -7.82
C GLU A 97 -2.80 3.95 -6.87
N ALA A 98 -3.54 4.13 -5.78
CA ALA A 98 -3.22 5.03 -4.68
C ALA A 98 -2.82 4.21 -3.45
N ARG A 99 -1.51 4.19 -3.15
CA ARG A 99 -0.97 3.41 -2.03
C ARG A 99 -1.09 4.17 -0.72
N GLU A 100 -0.91 5.48 -0.77
CA GLU A 100 -1.05 6.34 0.38
C GLU A 100 -2.38 7.11 0.34
N PRO A 101 -2.93 7.49 1.51
CA PRO A 101 -4.15 8.29 1.57
C PRO A 101 -4.03 9.63 0.82
N GLY A 102 -2.83 10.22 0.76
CA GLY A 102 -2.57 11.45 0.03
C GLY A 102 -2.71 11.29 -1.49
N ASP A 103 -2.22 10.18 -2.04
CA ASP A 103 -2.33 9.86 -3.47
C ASP A 103 -3.80 9.76 -3.88
N LEU A 104 -4.62 9.16 -3.02
CA LEU A 104 -6.05 9.02 -3.27
C LEU A 104 -6.73 10.38 -3.38
N LEU A 105 -6.41 11.33 -2.50
CA LEU A 105 -7.02 12.67 -2.53
C LEU A 105 -6.68 13.43 -3.81
N LEU A 106 -5.46 13.27 -4.34
CA LEU A 106 -5.05 13.88 -5.60
C LEU A 106 -5.82 13.34 -6.82
N LEU A 107 -6.33 12.11 -6.74
CA LEU A 107 -7.10 11.48 -7.81
C LEU A 107 -8.59 11.84 -7.77
N LEU A 108 -9.06 12.44 -6.68
CA LEU A 108 -10.47 12.75 -6.47
C LEU A 108 -10.86 14.18 -6.86
N ASP A 109 -9.91 15.08 -7.09
CA ASP A 109 -10.19 16.53 -7.18
C ASP A 109 -9.28 17.22 -8.21
N PRO A 110 -9.81 17.90 -9.26
CA PRO A 110 -10.79 17.44 -10.25
C PRO A 110 -10.14 16.63 -11.41
N ALA A 111 -10.95 15.85 -12.14
CA ALA A 111 -10.55 15.08 -13.33
C ALA A 111 -10.71 15.89 -14.66
N PRO A 112 -10.15 15.45 -15.81
CA PRO A 112 -9.72 16.30 -16.94
C PRO A 112 -10.84 17.02 -17.72
N THR A 113 -10.52 18.22 -18.21
CA THR A 113 -11.29 18.95 -19.21
C THR A 113 -11.22 18.23 -20.56
N TYR A 114 -12.31 17.60 -20.96
CA TYR A 114 -12.52 17.22 -22.36
C TYR A 114 -12.89 18.48 -23.16
N ALA A 115 -12.00 18.88 -24.06
CA ALA A 115 -12.29 19.82 -25.15
C ALA A 115 -12.85 19.06 -26.36
#